data_AF-A1RSL1-F1
#
_entry.id   AF-A1RSL1-F1
#
_cell.length_a   1.000
_cell.length_b   1.000
_cell.length_c   1.000
_cell.angle_alpha   90.00
_cell.angle_beta   90.00
_cell.angle_gamma   90.00
#
_symmetry.space_group_name_H-M   'P 1'
#
loop_
_entity.id
_entity.type
_entity.pdbx_description
1 polymer ?
#
loop_
_entity_poly.entity_id
_entity_poly.type
_entity_poly.pdbx_seq_one_letter_code
_entity_poly.pdbx_strand_id
1 'polypeptide(L)'
;MLRKADSWFLRVVIIIVKIAIVMLLLVSLTFAISNATDPFVKIYKTIDSILSSVDNFLQNLKDILKIHIASMAKTLSVILGLIGAFLYFSGINKYGGRGMIMGAIVMYLLAEFVNNL
;
A
#
# COMPACT_ATOMS: atom_id res chain seq x y z
N MET A 1 -38.43 29.54 12.32
CA MET A 1 -37.73 28.66 13.29
C MET A 1 -36.35 28.15 12.83
N LEU A 2 -35.80 28.59 11.67
CA LEU A 2 -34.51 28.09 11.13
C LEU A 2 -33.25 28.76 11.72
N ARG A 3 -33.34 29.97 12.27
CA ARG A 3 -32.16 30.74 12.74
C ARG A 3 -31.51 30.24 14.05
N LYS A 4 -32.17 29.35 14.80
CA LYS A 4 -31.63 28.79 16.07
C LYS A 4 -30.73 27.58 15.87
N ALA A 5 -30.89 26.84 14.77
CA ALA A 5 -30.10 25.64 14.48
C ALA A 5 -28.64 25.99 14.13
N ASP A 6 -28.43 27.08 13.38
CA ASP A 6 -27.10 27.53 12.95
C ASP A 6 -26.21 27.96 14.12
N SER A 7 -26.80 28.56 15.17
CA SER A 7 -26.08 28.98 16.36
C SER A 7 -25.59 27.82 17.22
N TRP A 8 -26.34 26.72 17.26
CA TRP A 8 -25.95 25.53 18.01
C TRP A 8 -24.79 24.79 17.34
N PHE A 9 -24.84 24.67 16.00
CA PHE A 9 -23.76 24.07 15.22
C PHE A 9 -22.44 24.85 15.37
N LEU A 10 -22.48 26.18 15.30
CA LEU A 10 -21.30 27.03 15.49
C LEU A 10 -20.68 26.88 16.89
N ARG A 11 -21.50 26.70 17.94
CA ARG A 11 -21.00 26.49 19.32
C ARG A 11 -20.29 25.14 19.44
N VAL A 12 -20.83 24.08 18.83
CA VAL A 12 -20.22 22.75 18.84
C VAL A 12 -18.87 22.76 18.11
N VAL A 13 -18.80 23.40 16.94
CA VAL A 13 -17.55 23.54 16.18
C VAL A 13 -16.49 24.30 16.98
N ILE A 14 -16.85 25.40 17.66
CA ILE A 14 -15.92 26.17 18.49
C ILE A 14 -15.40 25.34 19.68
N ILE A 15 -16.24 24.50 20.29
CA ILE A 15 -15.83 23.62 21.40
C ILE A 15 -14.84 22.57 20.90
N ILE A 16 -15.09 21.95 19.75
CA ILE A 16 -14.18 20.95 19.14
C ILE A 16 -12.81 21.58 18.84
N VAL A 17 -12.79 22.79 18.27
CA VAL A 17 -11.54 23.51 17.97
C VAL A 17 -10.76 23.83 19.25
N LYS A 18 -11.44 24.25 20.33
CA LYS A 18 -10.78 24.50 21.63
C LYS A 18 -10.17 23.24 22.22
N ILE A 19 -10.89 22.11 22.16
CA ILE A 19 -10.38 20.82 22.66
C ILE A 19 -9.16 20.38 21.84
N ALA A 20 -9.19 20.53 20.52
CA ALA A 20 -8.06 20.22 19.65
C ALA A 20 -6.82 21.07 19.96
N ILE A 21 -7.01 22.37 20.22
CA ILE A 21 -5.92 23.27 20.63
C ILE A 21 -5.34 22.87 21.99
N VAL A 22 -6.19 22.52 22.95
CA VAL A 22 -5.74 22.08 24.28
C VAL A 22 -4.97 20.75 24.18
N MET A 23 -5.42 19.80 23.35
CA MET A 23 -4.69 18.56 23.10
C MET A 23 -3.34 18.82 22.43
N LEU A 24 -3.27 19.74 21.45
CA LEU A 24 -2.02 20.12 20.79
C LEU A 24 -1.02 20.72 21.79
N LEU A 25 -1.49 21.55 22.73
CA LEU A 25 -0.68 22.15 23.78
C LEU A 25 -0.25 21.15 24.86
N LEU A 26 -1.09 20.16 25.19
CA LEU A 26 -0.74 19.10 26.13
C LEU A 26 0.33 18.17 25.55
N VAL A 27 0.25 17.85 24.25
CA VAL A 27 1.26 17.07 23.55
C VAL A 27 2.62 17.77 23.60
N SER A 28 2.69 19.07 23.29
CA SER A 28 3.96 19.84 23.37
C SER A 28 4.51 19.94 24.79
N LEU A 29 3.65 20.03 25.81
CA LEU A 29 4.06 20.04 27.22
C LEU A 29 4.65 18.68 27.67
N THR A 30 4.11 17.56 27.19
CA THR A 30 4.66 16.22 27.48
C THR A 30 6.05 16.01 26.87
N PHE A 31 6.35 16.61 25.72
CA PHE A 31 7.70 16.58 25.14
C PHE A 31 8.69 17.40 25.97
N ALA A 32 8.27 18.55 26.54
CA ALA A 32 9.14 19.44 27.31
C ALA A 32 9.58 18.85 28.67
N ILE A 33 8.67 18.18 29.40
CA ILE A 33 8.96 17.64 30.74
C ILE A 33 9.89 16.43 30.69
N SER A 34 9.98 15.75 29.54
CA SER A 34 10.77 14.53 29.40
C SER A 34 12.27 14.77 29.11
N ASN A 35 12.74 16.02 28.96
CA ASN A 35 14.10 16.35 28.52
C ASN A 35 15.18 16.38 29.62
N ALA A 36 14.90 15.90 30.83
CA ALA A 36 15.90 15.78 31.90
C ALA A 36 16.79 14.50 31.79
N THR A 37 16.65 13.74 30.71
CA THR A 37 17.54 12.61 30.35
C THR A 37 17.95 12.80 28.90
N ASP A 38 19.25 13.00 28.68
CA ASP A 38 19.93 13.30 27.41
C ASP A 38 18.99 13.45 26.19
N PRO A 39 18.61 14.68 25.80
CA PRO A 39 17.63 14.90 24.73
C PRO A 39 18.05 14.24 23.40
N PHE A 40 19.36 14.03 23.20
CA PHE A 40 19.89 13.30 22.06
C PHE A 40 19.53 11.81 22.05
N VAL A 41 19.50 11.12 23.19
CA VAL A 41 19.20 9.68 23.26
C VAL A 41 17.75 9.39 22.82
N LYS A 42 16.81 10.27 23.16
CA LYS A 42 15.42 10.17 22.69
C LYS A 42 15.27 10.47 21.21
N ILE A 43 16.04 11.42 20.69
CA ILE A 43 16.09 11.73 19.26
C ILE A 43 16.67 10.53 18.48
N TYR A 44 17.78 9.94 18.93
CA TYR A 44 18.36 8.73 18.32
C TYR A 44 17.37 7.55 18.30
N LYS A 45 16.72 7.26 19.43
CA LYS A 45 15.69 6.20 19.49
C LYS A 45 14.50 6.47 18.58
N THR A 46 14.10 7.73 18.43
CA THR A 46 12.99 8.11 17.53
C THR A 46 13.41 7.95 16.07
N ILE A 47 14.63 8.37 15.71
CA ILE A 47 15.19 8.21 14.37
C ILE A 47 15.33 6.73 14.01
N ASP A 48 15.87 5.90 14.91
CA ASP A 48 15.96 4.45 14.69
C ASP A 48 14.58 3.80 14.53
N SER A 49 13.59 4.24 15.32
CA SER A 49 12.22 3.73 15.18
C SER A 49 11.56 4.14 13.85
N ILE A 50 11.88 5.33 13.34
CA ILE A 50 11.41 5.79 12.03
C ILE A 50 12.11 5.01 10.92
N LEU A 51 13.43 4.86 10.98
CA LEU A 51 14.21 4.07 10.01
C LEU A 51 13.72 2.63 9.96
N SER A 52 13.53 1.99 11.11
CA SER A 52 12.98 0.63 11.19
C SER A 52 11.56 0.55 10.62
N SER A 53 10.70 1.55 10.90
CA SER A 53 9.37 1.62 10.31
C SER A 53 9.39 1.78 8.79
N VAL A 54 10.32 2.60 8.28
CA VAL A 54 10.50 2.81 6.84
C VAL A 54 11.03 1.55 6.16
N ASP A 55 12.02 0.88 6.74
CA ASP A 55 12.53 -0.39 6.22
C ASP A 55 11.44 -1.46 6.20
N ASN A 56 10.66 -1.58 7.28
CA ASN A 56 9.53 -2.52 7.33
C ASN A 56 8.45 -2.17 6.30
N PHE A 57 8.18 -0.87 6.08
CA PHE A 57 7.25 -0.43 5.05
C PHE A 57 7.75 -0.77 3.65
N LEU A 58 9.04 -0.56 3.36
CA LEU A 58 9.65 -0.89 2.08
C LEU A 58 9.66 -2.40 1.83
N GLN A 59 9.93 -3.22 2.85
CA GLN A 59 9.86 -4.67 2.75
C GLN A 59 8.42 -5.14 2.49
N ASN A 60 7.44 -4.63 3.25
CA ASN A 60 6.03 -4.96 3.02
C ASN A 60 5.56 -4.54 1.62
N LEU A 61 5.96 -3.36 1.14
CA LEU A 61 5.67 -2.91 -0.23
C LEU A 61 6.26 -3.85 -1.27
N LYS A 62 7.52 -4.26 -1.08
CA LYS A 62 8.19 -5.21 -1.97
C LYS A 62 7.45 -6.55 -2.02
N ASP A 63 7.04 -7.06 -0.87
CA ASP A 63 6.33 -8.35 -0.78
C ASP A 63 4.94 -8.28 -1.40
N ILE A 64 4.17 -7.24 -1.11
CA ILE A 64 2.85 -7.01 -1.73
C ILE A 64 3.00 -6.89 -3.24
N LEU A 65 3.99 -6.13 -3.72
CA LEU A 65 4.21 -5.93 -5.14
C LEU A 65 4.62 -7.23 -5.84
N LYS A 66 5.50 -8.04 -5.23
CA LYS A 66 5.86 -9.38 -5.72
C LYS A 66 4.62 -10.27 -5.85
N ILE A 67 3.79 -10.35 -4.81
CA ILE A 67 2.57 -11.15 -4.81
C ILE A 67 1.62 -10.68 -5.92
N HIS A 68 1.42 -9.37 -6.04
CA HIS A 68 0.50 -8.82 -7.03
C HIS A 68 0.99 -9.06 -8.47
N ILE A 69 2.27 -8.84 -8.74
CA ILE A 69 2.89 -9.10 -10.05
C ILE A 69 2.80 -10.59 -10.40
N ALA A 70 3.16 -11.49 -9.46
CA ALA A 70 3.07 -12.93 -9.69
C ALA A 70 1.63 -13.37 -9.96
N SER A 71 0.66 -12.86 -9.21
CA SER A 71 -0.76 -13.16 -9.40
C SER A 71 -1.28 -12.67 -10.76
N MET A 72 -0.96 -11.42 -11.13
CA MET A 72 -1.34 -10.87 -12.43
C MET A 72 -0.71 -11.66 -13.58
N ALA A 73 0.58 -11.99 -13.48
CA ALA A 73 1.30 -12.75 -14.50
C ALA A 73 0.74 -14.17 -14.65
N LYS A 74 0.39 -14.87 -13.55
CA LYS A 74 -0.31 -16.17 -13.60
C LYS A 74 -1.66 -16.05 -14.30
N THR A 75 -2.44 -15.03 -13.97
CA THR A 75 -3.77 -14.81 -14.57
C THR A 75 -3.65 -14.53 -16.07
N LEU A 76 -2.72 -13.65 -16.47
CA LEU A 76 -2.44 -13.34 -17.87
C LEU A 76 -1.97 -14.56 -18.65
N SER A 77 -1.11 -15.38 -18.06
CA SER A 77 -0.68 -16.64 -18.66
C SER A 77 -1.87 -17.54 -18.98
N VAL A 78 -2.80 -17.73 -18.03
CA VAL A 78 -3.99 -18.57 -18.27
C VAL A 78 -4.84 -18.02 -19.41
N ILE A 79 -5.05 -16.70 -19.45
CA ILE A 79 -5.81 -16.03 -20.52
C ILE A 79 -5.11 -16.19 -21.88
N LEU A 80 -3.80 -15.95 -21.94
CA LEU A 80 -2.99 -16.14 -23.15
C LEU A 80 -3.02 -17.60 -23.62
N GLY A 81 -2.98 -18.55 -22.69
CA GLY A 81 -3.07 -19.98 -22.99
C GLY A 81 -4.44 -20.34 -23.59
N LEU A 82 -5.53 -19.84 -23.01
CA LEU A 82 -6.89 -20.06 -23.51
C LEU A 82 -7.11 -19.42 -24.88
N ILE A 83 -6.73 -18.15 -25.05
CA ILE A 83 -6.83 -17.45 -26.34
C ILE A 83 -5.95 -18.14 -27.39
N GLY A 84 -4.73 -18.51 -27.01
CA GLY A 84 -3.79 -19.20 -27.88
C GLY A 84 -4.31 -20.56 -28.33
N ALA A 85 -4.87 -21.35 -27.40
CA ALA A 85 -5.52 -22.62 -27.72
C ALA A 85 -6.72 -22.42 -28.65
N PHE A 86 -7.58 -21.43 -28.36
CA PHE A 86 -8.72 -21.10 -29.21
C PHE A 86 -8.28 -20.74 -30.63
N LEU A 87 -7.28 -19.86 -30.79
CA LEU A 87 -6.75 -19.45 -32.09
C LEU A 87 -6.08 -20.61 -32.85
N TYR A 88 -5.43 -21.51 -32.11
CA TYR A 88 -4.78 -22.69 -32.70
C TYR A 88 -5.80 -23.71 -33.21
N PHE A 89 -6.78 -24.07 -32.39
CA PHE A 89 -7.79 -25.08 -32.73
C PHE A 89 -8.86 -24.57 -33.69
N SER A 90 -9.24 -23.29 -33.62
CA SER A 90 -10.19 -22.68 -34.57
C SER A 90 -9.60 -22.51 -35.97
N GLY A 91 -8.27 -22.60 -36.13
CA GLY A 91 -7.60 -22.45 -37.41
C GLY A 91 -7.56 -21.00 -37.94
N ILE A 92 -8.12 -20.03 -37.21
CA ILE A 92 -8.15 -18.60 -37.59
C ILE A 92 -6.72 -18.05 -37.69
N ASN A 93 -5.87 -18.36 -36.70
CA ASN A 93 -4.47 -17.94 -36.71
C ASN A 93 -3.60 -18.95 -35.96
N LYS A 94 -3.20 -20.02 -36.66
CA LYS A 94 -2.42 -21.12 -36.06
C LYS A 94 -1.05 -20.69 -35.55
N TYR A 95 -0.35 -19.82 -36.28
CA TYR A 95 0.98 -19.36 -35.89
C TYR A 95 0.91 -18.39 -34.71
N GLY A 96 -0.05 -17.46 -34.72
CA GLY A 96 -0.31 -16.56 -33.57
C GLY A 96 -0.76 -17.32 -32.33
N GLY A 97 -1.63 -18.33 -32.49
CA GLY A 97 -2.09 -19.19 -31.40
C GLY A 97 -0.94 -19.97 -30.74
N ARG A 98 -0.05 -20.58 -31.54
CA ARG A 98 1.17 -21.22 -31.02
C ARG A 98 2.07 -20.25 -30.27
N GLY A 99 2.26 -19.04 -30.80
CA GLY A 99 3.03 -17.98 -30.15
C GLY A 99 2.44 -17.60 -28.79
N MET A 100 1.12 -17.45 -28.70
CA MET A 100 0.43 -17.14 -27.44
C MET A 100 0.50 -18.29 -26.43
N ILE A 101 0.41 -19.55 -26.85
CA ILE A 101 0.58 -20.71 -25.96
C ILE A 101 2.00 -20.74 -25.40
N MET A 102 3.02 -20.54 -26.23
CA MET A 102 4.41 -20.48 -25.77
C MET A 102 4.64 -19.28 -24.84
N GLY A 103 4.07 -18.12 -25.18
CA GLY A 103 4.10 -16.92 -24.35
C GLY A 103 3.46 -17.15 -22.98
N ALA A 104 2.32 -17.85 -22.92
CA ALA A 104 1.69 -18.25 -21.67
C ALA A 104 2.60 -19.12 -20.81
N ILE A 105 3.20 -20.16 -21.38
CA ILE A 105 4.12 -21.06 -20.66
C ILE A 105 5.30 -20.27 -20.08
N VAL A 106 5.95 -19.44 -20.89
CA VAL A 106 7.07 -18.60 -20.44
C VAL A 106 6.64 -17.63 -19.34
N MET A 107 5.46 -17.02 -19.47
CA MET A 107 4.94 -16.06 -18.50
C MET A 107 4.54 -16.71 -17.18
N TYR A 108 4.01 -17.94 -17.21
CA TYR A 108 3.78 -18.75 -16.01
C TYR A 108 5.07 -19.07 -15.28
N LEU A 109 6.11 -19.51 -16.02
CA LEU A 109 7.42 -19.80 -15.44
C LEU A 109 8.07 -18.56 -14.83
N LEU A 110 7.97 -17.41 -15.50
CA LEU A 110 8.43 -16.12 -14.97
C LEU A 110 7.68 -15.73 -13.69
N ALA A 111 6.36 -15.92 -13.64
CA ALA A 111 5.55 -15.64 -12.46
C ALA A 111 5.96 -16.53 -11.28
N GLU A 112 6.23 -17.81 -11.54
CA GLU A 112 6.68 -18.76 -10.53
C GLU A 112 8.10 -18.44 -10.03
N PHE A 113 8.98 -18.00 -10.93
CA PHE A 113 10.32 -17.55 -10.57
C PHE A 113 10.28 -16.30 -9.66
N VAL A 114 9.47 -15.29 -10.01
CA VAL A 114 9.33 -14.07 -9.20
C VAL A 114 8.69 -14.35 -7.83
N ASN A 115 7.77 -15.30 -7.76
CA ASN A 115 7.10 -15.68 -6.52
C ASN A 115 8.03 -16.45 -5.56
N ASN A 116 9.03 -17.17 -6.09
CA ASN A 116 9.99 -17.96 -5.31
C ASN A 116 11.30 -17.22 -4.99
N LEU A 117 11.40 -15.93 -5.34
CA LEU A 117 12.52 -15.04 -5.05
C LEU A 117 12.25 -14.19 -3.81
#